data_AF-A0A5Q0UEJ5-F1
#
_entry.id   AF-A0A5Q0UEJ5-F1
#
_cell.length_a   1.000
_cell.length_b   1.000
_cell.length_c   1.000
_cell.angle_alpha   90.00
_cell.angle_beta   90.00
_cell.angle_gamma   90.00
#
_symmetry.space_group_name_H-M   'P 1'
#
loop_
_entity.id
_entity.type
_entity.pdbx_description
1 polymer ?
#
loop_
_entity_poly.entity_id
_entity_poly.type
_entity_poly.pdbx_seq_one_letter_code
_entity_poly.pdbx_strand_id
1 'polypeptide(L)'
;MLEPRQQVLGGFFCDNFNTFFFYSFSMSLEEYRKEIDRINHDLAELIAERMEVVEKVGEYKKENNMEIKDEGREEVVKDQFADIFKQNDLPGQKGRKLAHFLISMAIEEEEEVKEE
;
A
#
# COMPACT_ATOMS: atom_id res chain seq x y z
N MET A 1 -14.33 -53.09 -17.33
CA MET A 1 -13.53 -52.05 -18.00
C MET A 1 -13.69 -50.77 -17.22
N LEU A 2 -12.60 -50.01 -17.15
CA LEU A 2 -12.28 -48.98 -16.16
C LEU A 2 -13.24 -47.77 -16.20
N GLU A 3 -13.77 -47.40 -15.04
CA GLU A 3 -14.08 -46.00 -14.67
C GLU A 3 -12.75 -45.21 -14.62
N PRO A 4 -12.66 -43.86 -14.81
CA PRO A 4 -13.51 -42.94 -14.01
C PRO A 4 -13.68 -41.45 -14.47
N ARG A 5 -14.52 -40.76 -13.70
CA ARG A 5 -14.25 -39.47 -12.99
C ARG A 5 -14.56 -38.09 -13.60
N GLN A 6 -15.34 -37.41 -12.78
CA GLN A 6 -15.15 -36.07 -12.20
C GLN A 6 -15.53 -34.83 -13.02
N GLN A 7 -16.55 -34.20 -12.47
CA GLN A 7 -17.13 -32.94 -12.87
C GLN A 7 -16.52 -31.82 -12.02
N VAL A 8 -16.18 -30.76 -12.75
CA VAL A 8 -15.82 -29.38 -12.40
C VAL A 8 -14.40 -29.03 -11.89
N LEU A 9 -13.95 -27.91 -12.47
CA LEU A 9 -13.02 -26.87 -12.00
C LEU A 9 -11.53 -27.07 -12.34
N GLY A 10 -11.21 -26.67 -13.57
CA GLY A 10 -9.86 -26.30 -13.98
C GLY A 10 -9.31 -27.18 -15.07
N GLY A 11 -9.37 -26.69 -16.31
CA GLY A 11 -8.55 -27.21 -17.40
C GLY A 11 -9.32 -27.86 -18.55
N PHE A 12 -9.20 -27.22 -19.71
CA PHE A 12 -9.23 -27.81 -21.06
C PHE A 12 -10.50 -28.58 -21.46
N PHE A 13 -11.36 -27.91 -22.22
CA PHE A 13 -12.31 -28.58 -23.11
C PHE A 13 -11.87 -28.34 -24.56
N CYS A 14 -11.65 -29.41 -25.30
CA CYS A 14 -11.45 -29.37 -26.75
C CYS A 14 -12.70 -29.95 -27.41
N ASP A 15 -13.46 -29.13 -28.12
CA ASP A 15 -14.41 -29.64 -29.11
C ASP A 15 -14.11 -29.04 -30.50
N ASN A 16 -14.17 -29.93 -31.48
CA ASN A 16 -13.81 -29.78 -32.89
C ASN A 16 -14.64 -28.69 -33.60
N PHE A 17 -14.10 -27.48 -33.76
CA PHE A 17 -14.12 -26.75 -35.03
C PHE A 17 -13.24 -25.49 -34.92
N ASN A 18 -12.20 -25.47 -35.74
CA ASN A 18 -11.26 -24.39 -36.02
C ASN A 18 -11.75 -22.95 -35.69
N THR A 19 -11.37 -22.40 -34.52
CA THR A 19 -10.86 -21.03 -34.34
C THR A 19 -10.16 -20.97 -32.98
N PHE A 20 -8.87 -20.67 -33.02
CA PHE A 20 -7.98 -20.48 -31.89
C PHE A 20 -8.40 -19.23 -31.09
N PHE A 21 -9.42 -19.33 -30.24
CA PHE A 21 -9.80 -18.22 -29.35
C PHE A 21 -8.89 -18.23 -28.13
N PHE A 22 -7.72 -17.62 -28.31
CA PHE A 22 -6.88 -17.12 -27.23
C PHE A 22 -7.74 -16.14 -26.42
N TYR A 23 -8.35 -16.61 -25.32
CA TYR A 23 -9.12 -15.75 -24.43
C TYR A 23 -8.14 -14.74 -23.82
N SER A 24 -8.12 -13.53 -24.37
CA SER A 24 -7.43 -12.40 -23.75
C SER A 24 -8.20 -12.03 -22.50
N PHE A 25 -7.79 -12.60 -21.36
CA PHE A 25 -8.25 -12.19 -20.04
C PHE A 25 -7.64 -10.82 -19.72
N SER A 26 -8.12 -9.77 -20.38
CA SER A 26 -7.81 -8.38 -20.03
C SER A 26 -8.93 -7.88 -19.12
N MET A 27 -8.60 -7.51 -17.89
CA MET A 27 -9.56 -6.83 -17.00
C MET A 27 -10.11 -5.59 -17.70
N SER A 28 -11.39 -5.32 -17.48
CA SER A 28 -12.03 -4.09 -17.90
C SER A 28 -11.50 -2.90 -17.07
N LEU A 29 -11.63 -1.69 -17.62
CA LEU A 29 -11.26 -0.47 -16.90
C LEU A 29 -11.98 -0.35 -15.54
N GLU A 30 -13.23 -0.80 -15.45
CA GLU A 30 -13.99 -0.77 -14.20
C GLU A 30 -13.49 -1.78 -13.17
N GLU A 31 -13.02 -2.95 -13.60
CA GLU A 31 -12.40 -3.90 -12.67
C GLU A 31 -11.07 -3.37 -12.13
N TYR A 32 -10.26 -2.71 -12.98
CA TYR A 32 -9.05 -2.03 -12.50
C TYR A 32 -9.35 -0.92 -11.51
N ARG A 33 -10.40 -0.12 -11.75
CA ARG A 33 -10.80 0.94 -10.82
C ARG A 33 -11.26 0.40 -9.47
N LYS A 34 -12.07 -0.66 -9.46
CA LYS A 34 -12.48 -1.33 -8.22
C LYS A 34 -11.28 -1.85 -7.42
N GLU A 35 -10.28 -2.38 -8.11
CA GLU A 35 -9.05 -2.82 -7.44
C GLU A 35 -8.26 -1.65 -6.86
N ILE A 36 -8.18 -0.52 -7.58
CA ILE A 36 -7.59 0.73 -7.06
C ILE A 36 -8.37 1.21 -5.83
N ASP A 37 -9.70 1.22 -5.87
CA ASP A 37 -10.54 1.67 -4.76
C ASP A 37 -10.35 0.81 -3.52
N ARG A 38 -10.23 -0.52 -3.71
CA ARG A 38 -9.89 -1.45 -2.63
C ARG A 38 -8.53 -1.14 -2.02
N ILE A 39 -7.51 -0.94 -2.85
CA ILE A 39 -6.15 -0.59 -2.38
C ILE A 39 -6.15 0.77 -1.66
N ASN A 40 -6.92 1.73 -2.14
CA ASN A 40 -7.04 3.05 -1.52
C ASN A 40 -7.66 2.95 -0.12
N HIS A 41 -8.67 2.09 0.05
CA HIS A 41 -9.27 1.83 1.35
C HIS A 41 -8.24 1.26 2.32
N ASP A 42 -7.54 0.19 1.93
CA ASP A 42 -6.51 -0.44 2.76
C ASP A 42 -5.39 0.56 3.13
N LEU A 43 -5.00 1.41 2.17
CA LEU A 43 -4.00 2.47 2.41
C LEU A 43 -4.49 3.51 3.42
N ALA A 44 -5.77 3.92 3.34
CA ALA A 44 -6.34 4.89 4.26
C ALA A 44 -6.40 4.33 5.70
N GLU A 45 -6.79 3.06 5.86
CA GLU A 45 -6.78 2.40 7.17
C GLU A 45 -5.36 2.33 7.76
N LEU A 46 -4.37 1.90 6.98
CA LEU A 46 -2.97 1.84 7.43
C LEU A 46 -2.38 3.21 7.79
N ILE A 47 -2.79 4.26 7.08
CA ILE A 47 -2.37 5.63 7.42
C ILE A 47 -3.02 6.08 8.72
N ALA A 48 -4.31 5.78 8.93
CA ALA A 48 -5.00 6.09 10.19
C ALA A 48 -4.33 5.39 11.38
N GLU A 49 -4.02 4.09 11.27
CA GLU A 49 -3.25 3.35 12.28
C GLU A 49 -1.88 3.99 12.55
N ARG A 50 -1.21 4.50 11.50
CA ARG A 50 0.05 5.23 11.66
C ARG A 50 -0.14 6.52 12.45
N MET A 51 -1.25 7.25 12.28
CA MET A 51 -1.52 8.51 13.02
C MET A 51 -1.77 8.25 14.50
N GLU A 52 -2.48 7.18 14.87
CA GLU A 52 -2.65 6.79 16.29
C GLU A 52 -1.31 6.52 17.01
N VAL A 53 -0.30 6.04 16.27
CA VAL A 53 1.05 5.85 16.82
C VAL A 53 1.80 7.18 16.89
N VAL A 54 1.60 8.07 15.91
CA VAL A 54 2.20 9.41 15.90
C VAL A 54 1.71 10.24 17.08
N GLU A 55 0.41 10.21 17.38
CA GLU A 55 -0.19 10.89 18.55
C GLU A 55 0.55 10.49 19.85
N LYS A 56 0.71 9.19 20.08
CA LYS A 56 1.47 8.64 21.24
C LYS A 56 2.94 9.06 21.24
N VAL A 57 3.56 9.20 20.06
CA VAL A 57 4.92 9.73 19.94
C VAL A 57 4.95 11.21 20.31
N GLY A 58 3.96 11.99 19.90
CA GLY A 58 3.77 13.39 20.27
C GLY A 58 3.64 13.56 21.79
N GLU A 59 2.76 12.79 22.42
CA GLU A 59 2.59 12.75 23.89
C GLU A 59 3.92 12.42 24.58
N TYR A 60 4.60 11.36 24.13
CA TYR A 60 5.90 10.96 24.69
C TYR A 60 6.94 12.08 24.57
N LYS A 61 7.06 12.71 23.40
CA LYS A 61 8.01 13.83 23.19
C LYS A 61 7.63 15.03 24.06
N LYS A 62 6.35 15.33 24.23
CA LYS A 62 5.85 16.41 25.10
C LYS A 62 6.24 16.17 26.55
N GLU A 63 5.95 14.99 27.11
CA GLU A 63 6.28 14.61 28.48
C GLU A 63 7.80 14.65 28.74
N ASN A 64 8.60 14.30 27.73
CA ASN A 64 10.06 14.25 27.84
C ASN A 64 10.77 15.53 27.36
N ASN A 65 10.03 16.61 27.03
CA ASN A 65 10.55 17.88 26.52
C ASN A 65 11.46 17.72 25.29
N MET A 66 11.08 16.84 24.37
CA MET A 66 11.79 16.58 23.11
C MET A 66 11.25 17.46 21.97
N GLU A 67 12.12 17.74 21.00
CA GLU A 67 11.73 18.40 19.75
C GLU A 67 10.85 17.48 18.90
N ILE A 68 9.87 18.04 18.19
CA ILE A 68 9.01 17.28 17.27
C ILE A 68 9.82 16.85 16.06
N LYS A 69 10.59 17.79 15.50
CA LYS A 69 11.41 17.58 14.32
C LYS A 69 12.62 16.70 14.66
N ASP A 70 12.79 15.63 13.89
CA ASP A 70 13.94 14.72 14.00
C ASP A 70 14.46 14.41 12.59
N GLU A 71 15.35 15.26 12.08
CA GLU A 71 15.87 15.16 10.72
C GLU A 71 16.54 13.80 10.44
N GLY A 72 17.18 13.22 11.46
CA GLY A 72 17.81 11.91 11.35
C GLY A 72 16.77 10.81 11.18
N ARG A 73 15.73 10.80 12.02
CA ARG A 73 14.64 9.82 11.90
C ARG A 73 13.86 9.99 10.60
N GLU A 74 13.59 11.22 10.19
CA GLU A 74 12.89 11.56 8.95
C GLU A 74 13.63 11.07 7.71
N GLU A 75 14.95 11.21 7.68
CA GLU A 75 15.76 10.73 6.56
C GLU A 75 15.72 9.20 6.47
N VAL A 76 15.80 8.50 7.61
CA VAL A 76 15.64 7.03 7.66
C VAL A 76 14.28 6.59 7.10
N VAL A 77 13.18 7.29 7.42
CA VAL A 77 11.86 6.98 6.85
C VAL A 77 11.86 7.19 5.33
N LYS A 78 12.46 8.28 4.83
CA LYS A 78 12.53 8.55 3.40
C LYS A 78 13.29 7.45 2.66
N ASP A 79 14.40 6.98 3.21
CA ASP A 79 15.18 5.88 2.63
C ASP A 79 14.43 4.54 2.65
N GLN A 80 13.73 4.23 3.75
CA GLN A 80 12.87 3.05 3.85
C GLN A 80 11.82 3.01 2.72
N PHE A 81 11.10 4.11 2.50
CA PHE A 81 10.13 4.19 1.40
C PHE A 81 10.79 4.15 0.03
N ALA A 82 11.95 4.78 -0.14
CA ALA A 82 12.70 4.74 -1.39
C ALA A 82 13.07 3.29 -1.76
N ASP A 83 13.50 2.50 -0.78
CA ASP A 83 13.91 1.12 -0.98
C ASP A 83 12.73 0.19 -1.25
N ILE A 84 11.59 0.36 -0.55
CA ILE A 84 10.35 -0.35 -0.87
C ILE A 84 9.93 -0.08 -2.31
N PHE A 85 10.00 1.18 -2.78
CA PHE A 85 9.65 1.52 -4.16
C PHE A 85 10.60 0.86 -5.16
N LYS A 86 11.92 0.90 -4.91
CA LYS A 86 12.90 0.24 -5.79
C LYS A 86 12.68 -1.28 -5.86
N GLN A 87 12.34 -1.91 -4.74
CA GLN A 87 12.05 -3.36 -4.66
C GLN A 87 10.81 -3.77 -5.47
N ASN A 88 9.91 -2.82 -5.74
CA ASN A 88 8.70 -3.02 -6.54
C ASN A 88 8.83 -2.39 -7.95
N ASP A 89 10.06 -2.24 -8.45
CA ASP A 89 10.37 -1.66 -9.77
C ASP A 89 9.83 -0.24 -10.00
N LEU A 90 9.66 0.54 -8.92
CA LEU A 90 9.25 1.94 -8.96
C LEU A 90 10.43 2.89 -8.66
N PRO A 91 10.42 4.12 -9.20
CA PRO A 91 11.45 5.10 -8.89
C PRO A 91 11.48 5.46 -7.39
N GLY A 92 12.61 5.21 -6.72
CA GLY A 92 12.77 5.50 -5.28
C GLY A 92 12.50 6.96 -4.88
N GLN A 93 12.67 7.92 -5.80
CA GLN A 93 12.30 9.32 -5.56
C GLN A 93 10.80 9.48 -5.27
N LYS A 94 9.92 8.66 -5.89
CA LYS A 94 8.48 8.68 -5.59
C LYS A 94 8.21 8.17 -4.17
N GLY A 95 8.95 7.15 -3.72
CA GLY A 95 8.92 6.69 -2.33
C GLY A 95 9.32 7.79 -1.34
N ARG A 96 10.43 8.50 -1.59
CA ARG A 96 10.84 9.64 -0.76
C ARG A 96 9.78 10.75 -0.70
N LYS A 97 9.09 11.02 -1.82
CA LYS A 97 8.00 12.02 -1.86
C LYS A 97 6.81 11.59 -1.01
N LEU A 98 6.41 10.32 -1.08
CA LEU A 98 5.34 9.79 -0.23
C LEU A 98 5.73 9.84 1.25
N ALA A 99 6.96 9.42 1.59
CA ALA A 99 7.47 9.53 2.95
C ALA A 99 7.45 10.97 3.47
N HIS A 100 7.90 11.92 2.65
CA HIS A 100 7.88 13.33 3.03
C HIS A 100 6.46 13.83 3.35
N PHE A 101 5.48 13.48 2.52
CA PHE A 101 4.07 13.81 2.78
C PHE A 101 3.56 13.22 4.11
N LEU A 102 3.83 11.94 4.37
CA LEU A 102 3.43 11.28 5.61
C LEU A 102 4.17 11.81 6.85
N ILE A 103 5.40 12.29 6.70
CA ILE A 103 6.15 12.97 7.76
C ILE A 103 5.53 14.34 8.05
N SER A 104 5.19 15.12 7.02
CA SER A 104 4.55 16.42 7.20
C SER A 104 3.23 16.29 7.96
N MET A 105 2.37 15.34 7.57
CA MET A 105 1.14 15.04 8.32
C MET A 105 1.43 14.66 9.78
N ALA A 106 2.48 13.88 10.02
CA ALA A 106 2.81 13.46 11.39
C ALA A 106 3.29 14.63 12.25
N ILE A 107 4.04 15.57 11.69
CA ILE A 107 4.48 16.78 12.39
C ILE A 107 3.28 17.64 12.77
N GLU A 108 2.33 17.83 11.85
CA GLU A 108 1.08 18.57 12.11
C GLU A 108 0.32 17.95 13.30
N GLU A 109 0.15 16.63 13.32
CA GLU A 109 -0.50 15.90 14.42
C GLU A 109 0.24 16.06 15.76
N GLU A 110 1.58 15.93 15.76
CA GLU A 110 2.38 16.10 16.99
C GLU A 110 2.36 17.55 17.52
N GLU A 111 2.19 18.54 16.64
CA GLU A 111 2.04 19.95 17.01
C GLU A 111 0.69 20.19 17.70
N GLU A 112 -0.40 19.62 17.18
CA GLU A 112 -1.73 19.70 17.81
C GLU A 112 -1.71 19.13 19.24
N VAL A 113 -1.09 17.96 19.45
CA VAL A 113 -0.94 17.35 20.80
C VAL A 113 -0.15 18.26 21.77
N LYS A 114 0.77 19.08 21.28
CA LYS A 114 1.50 20.03 22.14
C LYS A 114 0.65 21.21 22.58
N GLU A 115 -0.36 21.59 21.80
CA GLU A 115 -1.25 22.72 22.09
C GLU A 115 -2.38 22.39 23.07
N GLU A 116 -2.74 21.11 23.21
CA GLU A 116 -3.73 20.60 24.18
C GLU A 116 -3.25 20.62 25.65
#